data_AF-A0A497ABJ3-F1
#
_entry.id   AF-A0A497ABJ3-F1
#
_cell.length_a   1.000
_cell.length_b   1.000
_cell.length_c   1.000
_cell.angle_alpha   90.00
_cell.angle_beta   90.00
_cell.angle_gamma   90.00
#
_symmetry.space_group_name_H-M   'P 1'
#
loop_
_entity.id
_entity.type
_entity.pdbx_description
1 polymer ?
#
loop_
_entity_poly.entity_id
_entity_poly.type
_entity_poly.pdbx_seq_one_letter_code
_entity_poly.pdbx_strand_id
1 'polypeptide(L)'
;MDTRKRSWAKSIVWRLIGIVLLGLISYLVTGDWKEMSVITILFHSIRVILYYYHERAWEHISWGRVKHPLAEIPVKQPLAPEDMETVKEQLRHLGYVD
;
A
#
# COMPACT_ATOMS: atom_id res chain seq x y z
N MET A 1 -19.11 -1.71 3.84
CA MET A 1 -17.83 -2.33 3.41
C MET A 1 -17.65 -2.09 1.92
N ASP A 2 -16.50 -1.57 1.50
CA ASP A 2 -16.15 -1.52 0.08
C ASP A 2 -15.91 -2.97 -0.40
N THR A 3 -16.61 -3.41 -1.44
CA THR A 3 -16.38 -4.75 -1.98
C THR A 3 -15.09 -4.74 -2.79
N ARG A 4 -14.36 -5.87 -2.79
CA ARG A 4 -13.12 -6.01 -3.58
C ARG A 4 -13.28 -5.50 -5.02
N LYS A 5 -14.41 -5.83 -5.66
CA LYS A 5 -14.77 -5.39 -7.02
C LYS A 5 -14.86 -3.86 -7.14
N ARG A 6 -15.52 -3.19 -6.18
CA ARG A 6 -15.67 -1.72 -6.17
C ARG A 6 -14.33 -1.01 -5.99
N SER A 7 -13.48 -1.53 -5.11
CA SER A 7 -12.14 -0.97 -4.89
C SER A 7 -11.24 -1.08 -6.13
N TRP A 8 -11.28 -2.22 -6.82
CA TRP A 8 -10.61 -2.39 -8.11
C TRP A 8 -11.13 -1.43 -9.18
N ALA A 9 -12.45 -1.29 -9.30
CA ALA A 9 -13.06 -0.37 -10.26
C ALA A 9 -12.62 1.08 -10.01
N LYS A 10 -12.65 1.56 -8.75
CA LYS A 10 -12.16 2.89 -8.40
C LYS A 10 -10.69 3.08 -8.74
N SER A 11 -9.85 2.09 -8.46
CA SER A 11 -8.41 2.17 -8.76
C SER A 11 -8.14 2.29 -10.26
N ILE A 12 -8.86 1.52 -11.08
CA ILE A 12 -8.74 1.59 -12.55
C ILE A 12 -9.23 2.95 -13.05
N VAL A 13 -10.41 3.41 -12.61
CA VAL A 13 -10.97 4.72 -12.98
C VAL A 13 -9.99 5.84 -12.64
N TRP A 14 -9.43 5.83 -11.43
CA TRP A 14 -8.48 6.86 -11.00
C TRP A 14 -7.19 6.86 -11.83
N ARG A 15 -6.67 5.67 -12.19
CA ARG A 15 -5.48 5.56 -13.06
C ARG A 15 -5.75 6.07 -14.47
N LEU A 16 -6.90 5.74 -15.06
CA LEU A 16 -7.26 6.22 -16.40
C LEU A 16 -7.40 7.75 -16.43
N ILE A 17 -8.04 8.33 -15.42
CA ILE A 17 -8.14 9.80 -15.27
C ILE A 17 -6.74 10.42 -15.22
N GLY A 18 -5.83 9.85 -14.43
CA GLY A 18 -4.45 10.35 -14.33
C GLY A 18 -3.68 10.28 -15.65
N ILE A 19 -3.79 9.17 -16.40
CA ILE A 19 -3.14 9.00 -17.71
C ILE A 19 -3.68 10.03 -18.71
N VAL A 20 -5.01 10.17 -18.79
CA VAL A 20 -5.66 11.12 -19.70
C VAL A 20 -5.27 12.56 -19.35
N LEU A 21 -5.26 12.91 -18.06
CA LEU A 21 -4.93 14.26 -17.62
C LEU A 21 -3.47 14.61 -17.95
N LEU A 22 -2.52 13.71 -17.65
CA LEU A 22 -1.11 13.93 -17.98
C LEU A 22 -0.90 14.02 -19.49
N GLY A 23 -1.53 13.13 -20.26
CA GLY A 23 -1.48 13.17 -21.71
C GLY A 23 -2.02 14.49 -22.25
N LEU A 24 -3.19 14.94 -21.78
CA LEU A 24 -3.79 16.19 -22.21
C LEU A 24 -2.88 17.38 -21.90
N ILE A 25 -2.36 17.48 -20.66
CA ILE A 25 -1.43 18.55 -20.28
C ILE A 25 -0.17 18.50 -21.14
N SER A 26 0.41 17.32 -21.34
CA SER A 26 1.62 17.16 -22.14
C SER A 26 1.39 17.62 -23.58
N TYR A 27 0.27 17.21 -24.20
CA TYR A 27 -0.10 17.64 -25.55
C TYR A 27 -0.35 19.15 -25.64
N LEU A 28 -1.04 19.74 -24.66
CA LEU A 28 -1.27 21.19 -24.62
C LEU A 28 0.03 21.99 -24.53
N VAL A 29 1.06 21.43 -23.89
CA VAL A 29 2.37 22.06 -23.75
C VAL A 29 3.25 21.83 -24.98
N THR A 30 3.27 20.62 -25.55
CA THR A 30 4.18 20.27 -26.65
C THR A 30 3.59 20.53 -28.03
N GLY A 31 2.27 20.50 -28.17
CA GLY A 31 1.57 20.52 -29.46
C GLY A 31 1.79 19.27 -30.33
N ASP A 32 2.46 18.24 -29.80
CA ASP A 32 2.92 17.07 -30.55
C ASP A 32 2.50 15.75 -29.89
N TRP A 33 1.92 14.86 -30.69
CA TRP A 33 1.39 13.56 -30.26
C TRP A 33 2.47 12.55 -29.89
N LYS A 34 3.64 12.62 -30.54
CA LYS A 34 4.76 11.71 -30.28
C LYS A 34 5.39 12.06 -28.93
N GLU A 35 5.69 13.33 -28.70
CA GLU A 35 6.22 13.84 -27.43
C GLU A 35 5.25 13.58 -26.27
N MET A 36 3.96 13.88 -26.46
CA MET A 36 2.92 13.55 -25.47
C MET A 36 2.96 12.07 -25.06
N SER A 37 3.02 11.18 -26.05
CA SER A 37 3.00 9.73 -25.81
C SER A 37 4.25 9.27 -25.08
N VAL A 38 5.42 9.77 -25.49
CA VAL A 38 6.71 9.48 -24.84
C VAL A 38 6.70 9.94 -23.38
N ILE A 39 6.29 11.18 -23.11
CA ILE A 39 6.20 11.73 -21.75
C ILE A 39 5.25 10.89 -20.90
N THR A 40 4.05 10.60 -21.41
CA THR A 40 3.03 9.88 -20.66
C THR A 40 3.48 8.46 -20.30
N ILE A 41 4.05 7.72 -21.26
CA ILE A 41 4.51 6.35 -21.04
C ILE A 41 5.68 6.35 -20.05
N LEU A 42 6.70 7.17 -20.30
CA LEU A 42 7.89 7.22 -19.44
C LEU A 42 7.53 7.61 -18.01
N PHE A 43 6.69 8.62 -17.81
CA PHE A 43 6.27 9.05 -16.48
C PHE A 43 5.61 7.91 -15.70
N HIS A 44 4.69 7.17 -16.32
CA HIS A 44 3.99 6.07 -15.64
C HIS A 44 4.93 4.89 -15.36
N SER A 45 5.83 4.53 -16.28
CA SER A 45 6.83 3.49 -16.08
C SER A 45 7.80 3.84 -14.95
N ILE A 46 8.37 5.05 -14.97
CA ILE A 46 9.30 5.53 -13.94
C ILE A 46 8.59 5.59 -12.58
N ARG A 47 7.34 6.05 -12.54
CA ARG A 47 6.56 6.12 -11.29
C ARG A 47 6.41 4.76 -10.63
N VAL A 48 6.18 3.69 -11.39
CA VAL A 48 6.09 2.32 -10.84
C VAL A 48 7.41 1.92 -10.19
N ILE A 49 8.53 2.14 -10.89
CA ILE A 49 9.87 1.81 -10.40
C ILE A 49 10.19 2.64 -9.14
N LEU A 50 9.98 3.95 -9.19
CA LEU A 50 10.21 4.85 -8.05
C LEU A 50 9.34 4.48 -6.86
N TYR A 51 8.06 4.15 -7.07
CA TYR A 51 7.17 3.75 -5.98
C TYR A 51 7.66 2.47 -5.30
N TYR A 52 8.13 1.47 -6.05
CA TYR A 52 8.72 0.26 -5.46
C TYR A 52 9.92 0.58 -4.56
N TYR A 53 10.88 1.37 -5.06
CA TYR A 53 12.06 1.73 -4.26
C TYR A 53 11.71 2.66 -3.09
N HIS A 54 10.74 3.56 -3.27
CA HIS A 54 10.22 4.40 -2.20
C HIS A 54 9.67 3.55 -1.06
N GLU A 55 8.78 2.58 -1.36
CA GLU A 55 8.22 1.70 -0.33
C GLU A 55 9.32 0.91 0.39
N ARG A 56 10.30 0.40 -0.37
CA ARG A 56 11.42 -0.34 0.24
C ARG A 56 12.28 0.54 1.13
N ALA A 57 12.57 1.78 0.73
CA ALA A 57 13.29 2.72 1.56
C ALA A 57 12.48 3.11 2.80
N TRP A 58 11.18 3.35 2.62
CA TRP A 58 10.25 3.73 3.69
C TRP A 58 10.09 2.62 4.75
N GLU A 59 10.20 1.35 4.36
CA GLU A 59 10.18 0.22 5.29
C GLU A 59 11.32 0.28 6.34
N HIS A 60 12.40 0.98 6.06
CA HIS A 60 13.51 1.15 7.01
C HIS A 60 13.30 2.34 7.95
N ILE A 61 12.27 3.15 7.72
CA ILE A 61 11.97 4.34 8.51
C ILE A 61 10.88 3.96 9.54
N SER A 62 11.21 4.10 10.82
CA SER A 62 10.28 3.79 11.93
C SER A 62 9.28 4.91 12.23
N TRP A 63 9.36 6.04 11.54
CA TRP A 63 8.50 7.20 11.75
C TRP A 63 7.03 6.86 11.52
N GLY A 64 6.16 7.27 12.44
CA GLY A 64 4.71 7.03 12.36
C GLY A 64 4.26 5.59 12.66
N ARG A 65 5.17 4.65 12.96
CA ARG A 65 4.78 3.31 13.41
C ARG A 65 4.29 3.36 14.86
N VAL A 66 3.02 3.05 15.07
CA VAL A 66 2.48 2.79 16.41
C VAL A 66 3.03 1.43 16.86
N LYS A 67 3.98 1.45 17.79
CA LYS A 67 4.40 0.21 18.45
C LYS A 67 3.21 -0.35 19.22
N HIS A 68 2.94 -1.64 19.06
CA HIS A 68 1.96 -2.30 19.90
C HIS A 68 2.36 -2.13 21.37
N PRO A 69 1.45 -1.87 22.31
CA PRO A 69 1.79 -1.70 23.73
C PRO A 69 2.60 -2.86 24.31
N LEU A 70 2.37 -4.07 23.78
CA LEU A 70 3.09 -5.28 24.20
C LEU A 70 4.46 -5.46 23.53
N ALA A 71 4.81 -4.66 22.51
CA ALA A 71 6.08 -4.78 21.80
C ALA A 71 7.29 -4.43 22.68
N GLU A 72 7.06 -3.71 23.78
CA GLU A 72 8.09 -3.33 24.76
C GLU A 72 8.29 -4.38 25.86
N ILE A 73 7.37 -5.34 25.98
CA ILE A 73 7.44 -6.37 27.01
C ILE A 73 8.48 -7.42 26.58
N PRO A 74 9.58 -7.62 27.34
CA PRO A 74 10.60 -8.60 26.97
C PRO A 74 10.05 -10.02 27.12
N VAL A 75 10.05 -10.78 26.02
CA VAL A 75 9.72 -12.22 26.02
C VAL A 75 10.92 -12.98 26.55
N LYS A 76 10.91 -13.30 27.86
CA LYS A 76 12.02 -13.99 28.53
C LYS A 76 12.11 -15.47 28.19
N GLN A 77 11.00 -16.08 27.77
CA GLN A 77 10.91 -17.49 27.44
C GLN A 77 10.01 -17.69 26.21
N PRO A 78 10.32 -18.65 25.33
CA PRO A 78 9.42 -19.03 24.25
C PRO A 78 8.08 -19.50 24.83
N LEU A 79 6.98 -19.18 24.11
CA LEU A 79 5.62 -19.55 24.51
C LEU A 79 5.51 -21.07 24.65
N ALA A 80 5.04 -21.52 25.81
CA ALA A 80 4.69 -22.92 26.00
C ALA A 80 3.39 -23.25 25.24
N PRO A 81 3.12 -24.53 24.93
CA PRO A 81 1.87 -24.94 24.31
C PRO A 81 0.63 -24.50 25.11
N GLU A 82 0.71 -24.42 26.45
CA GLU A 82 -0.40 -23.94 27.28
C GLU A 82 -0.66 -22.44 27.14
N ASP A 83 0.40 -21.64 26.94
CA ASP A 83 0.28 -20.20 26.71
C ASP A 83 -0.48 -19.91 25.41
N MET A 84 -0.29 -20.75 24.39
CA MET A 84 -0.96 -20.63 23.10
C MET A 84 -2.47 -20.89 23.20
N GLU A 85 -2.90 -21.84 24.03
CA GLU A 85 -4.32 -22.07 24.29
C GLU A 85 -4.94 -20.89 25.03
N THR A 86 -4.24 -20.34 26.03
CA THR A 86 -4.68 -19.13 26.74
C THR A 86 -4.86 -17.95 25.78
N VAL A 87 -3.92 -17.74 24.84
CA VAL A 87 -4.03 -16.69 23.82
C VAL A 87 -5.22 -16.93 22.89
N LYS A 88 -5.45 -18.16 22.43
CA LYS A 88 -6.61 -18.49 21.58
C LYS A 88 -7.93 -18.23 22.30
N GLU A 89 -8.02 -18.57 23.58
CA GLU A 89 -9.23 -18.36 24.38
C GLU A 89 -9.51 -16.86 24.59
N GLN A 90 -8.47 -16.06 24.84
CA GLN A 90 -8.60 -14.60 24.89
C GLN A 90 -9.03 -14.02 23.53
N LEU A 91 -8.48 -14.52 22.42
CA LEU A 91 -8.87 -14.09 21.08
C LEU A 91 -10.33 -14.47 20.75
N ARG A 92 -10.81 -15.62 21.23
CA ARG A 92 -12.23 -16.01 21.15
C ARG A 92 -13.13 -15.07 21.94
N HIS A 93 -12.77 -14.76 23.18
CA HIS A 93 -13.53 -13.82 24.02
C HIS A 93 -13.61 -12.42 23.37
N LEU A 94 -12.54 -11.99 22.70
CA LEU A 94 -12.49 -10.73 21.96
C LEU A 94 -13.16 -10.80 20.56
N GLY A 95 -13.64 -11.97 20.14
CA GLY A 95 -14.36 -12.16 18.86
C GLY A 95 -13.45 -12.17 17.62
N TYR A 96 -12.15 -12.43 17.79
CA TYR A 96 -11.19 -12.52 16.67
C TYR A 96 -11.11 -13.92 16.06
N VAL A 97 -11.54 -14.96 16.78
CA VAL A 97 -11.46 -16.37 16.37
C VAL A 97 -12.76 -17.08 16.79
N ASP A 98 -13.23 -18.00 15.95
CA ASP A 98 -14.44 -18.82 16.20
C ASP A 98 -14.18 -20.02 17.16
#